data_AF-A0A957SU87-F1
#
_entry.id   AF-A0A957SU87-F1
#
_cell.length_a   1.000
_cell.length_b   1.000
_cell.length_c   1.000
_cell.angle_alpha   90.00
_cell.angle_beta   90.00
_cell.angle_gamma   90.00
#
_symmetry.space_group_name_H-M   'P 1'
#
loop_
_entity.id
_entity.type
_entity.pdbx_description
1 polymer ?
#
loop_
_entity_poly.entity_id
_entity_poly.type
_entity_poly.pdbx_seq_one_letter_code
_entity_poly.pdbx_strand_id
1 'polypeptide(L)'
;KEIAGTLHKEYSPRGYKIPTFEFPSWMVRFLGLFDKKIARVTATLDRDFEESNEKAKQILKWQPRPLKEAILAMAESLIEHGFV
;
A
#
# COMPACT_ATOMS: atom_id res chain seq x y z
N LYS A 1 5.28 -1.17 -6.29
CA LYS A 1 6.64 -0.56 -6.10
C LYS A 1 6.64 0.92 -5.73
N GLU A 2 5.90 1.77 -6.45
CA GLU A 2 5.97 3.24 -6.29
C GLU A 2 5.69 3.75 -4.86
N ILE A 3 4.67 3.17 -4.20
CA ILE A 3 4.31 3.50 -2.81
C ILE A 3 5.48 3.20 -1.86
N ALA A 4 6.01 1.98 -1.90
CA ALA A 4 7.13 1.57 -1.04
C ALA A 4 8.38 2.42 -1.29
N GLY A 5 8.67 2.77 -2.54
CA GLY A 5 9.78 3.67 -2.88
C GLY A 5 9.61 5.08 -2.33
N THR A 6 8.38 5.63 -2.41
CA THR A 6 8.04 6.95 -1.84
C THR A 6 8.23 6.95 -0.32
N LEU A 7 7.71 5.95 0.36
CA LEU A 7 7.83 5.82 1.81
C LEU A 7 9.30 5.64 2.22
N HIS A 8 10.04 4.75 1.54
CA HIS A 8 11.45 4.52 1.83
C HIS A 8 12.26 5.81 1.70
N LYS A 9 12.04 6.60 0.65
CA LYS A 9 12.76 7.86 0.43
C LYS A 9 12.52 8.88 1.56
N GLU A 10 11.29 9.02 2.03
CA GLU A 10 10.91 10.06 3.00
C GLU A 10 11.16 9.65 4.46
N TYR A 11 10.99 8.36 4.79
CA TYR A 11 11.04 7.86 6.18
C TYR A 11 12.29 7.05 6.53
N SER A 12 13.03 6.52 5.55
CA SER A 12 14.31 5.85 5.86
C SER A 12 15.32 6.78 6.54
N PRO A 13 15.46 8.08 6.16
CA PRO A 13 16.29 9.04 6.90
C PRO A 13 15.83 9.29 8.33
N ARG A 14 14.54 9.04 8.64
CA ARG A 14 13.97 9.17 9.98
C ARG A 14 14.14 7.91 10.85
N GLY A 15 14.81 6.87 10.32
CA GLY A 15 15.12 5.64 11.04
C GLY A 15 14.15 4.47 10.79
N TYR A 16 13.13 4.65 9.95
CA TYR A 16 12.18 3.57 9.63
C TYR A 16 12.75 2.58 8.62
N LYS A 17 12.55 1.28 8.89
CA LYS A 17 12.97 0.19 8.00
C LYS A 17 11.84 -0.18 7.05
N ILE A 18 11.92 0.31 5.82
CA ILE A 18 10.88 0.08 4.81
C ILE A 18 11.43 -0.85 3.72
N PRO A 19 10.92 -2.10 3.63
CA PRO A 19 11.29 -3.02 2.56
C PRO A 19 10.69 -2.54 1.24
N THR A 20 11.52 -2.48 0.19
CA THR A 20 11.11 -2.06 -1.18
C THR A 20 11.03 -3.22 -2.17
N PHE A 21 11.43 -4.43 -1.75
CA PHE A 21 11.37 -5.62 -2.59
C PHE A 21 9.97 -6.24 -2.56
N GLU A 22 9.61 -6.91 -3.65
CA GLU A 22 8.36 -7.66 -3.75
C GLU A 22 8.60 -9.09 -3.30
N PHE A 23 7.74 -9.57 -2.40
CA PHE A 23 7.81 -10.95 -1.92
C PHE A 23 7.23 -11.89 -2.99
N PRO A 24 7.90 -13.00 -3.34
CA PRO A 24 7.44 -13.87 -4.42
C PRO A 24 6.08 -14.48 -4.15
N SER A 25 5.18 -14.41 -5.13
CA SER A 25 3.78 -14.84 -4.99
C SER A 25 3.64 -16.33 -4.64
N TRP A 26 4.50 -17.19 -5.20
CA TRP A 26 4.50 -18.62 -4.90
C TRP A 26 4.78 -18.91 -3.41
N MET A 27 5.59 -18.07 -2.76
CA MET A 27 5.93 -18.22 -1.35
C MET A 27 4.75 -17.78 -0.46
N VAL A 28 4.02 -16.72 -0.84
CA VAL A 28 2.76 -16.33 -0.17
C VAL A 28 1.72 -17.43 -0.27
N ARG A 29 1.58 -18.05 -1.46
CA ARG A 29 0.66 -19.17 -1.68
C ARG A 29 1.01 -20.37 -0.80
N PHE A 30 2.29 -20.68 -0.63
CA PHE A 30 2.74 -21.75 0.26
C PHE A 30 2.41 -21.45 1.73
N LEU A 31 2.71 -20.24 2.21
CA LEU A 31 2.40 -19.82 3.58
C LEU A 31 0.88 -19.80 3.87
N GLY A 32 0.07 -19.49 2.86
CA GLY A 32 -1.39 -19.53 2.93
C GLY A 32 -1.96 -20.92 3.24
N LEU A 33 -1.22 -22.00 3.00
CA LEU A 33 -1.64 -23.35 3.38
C LEU A 33 -1.64 -23.55 4.91
N PHE A 34 -0.83 -22.79 5.63
CA PHE A 34 -0.64 -22.92 7.08
C PHE A 34 -1.38 -21.83 7.88
N ASP A 35 -1.65 -20.66 7.27
CA ASP A 35 -2.35 -19.55 7.92
C ASP A 35 -3.58 -19.09 7.11
N LYS A 36 -4.77 -19.20 7.73
CA LYS A 36 -6.06 -18.82 7.13
C LYS A 36 -6.17 -17.32 6.81
N LYS A 37 -5.45 -16.44 7.51
CA LYS A 37 -5.41 -15.00 7.21
C LYS A 37 -4.63 -14.76 5.93
N ILE A 38 -3.48 -15.41 5.77
CA ILE A 38 -2.67 -15.34 4.55
C ILE A 38 -3.43 -15.96 3.38
N ALA A 39 -4.13 -17.08 3.59
CA ALA A 39 -4.96 -17.71 2.58
C ALA A 39 -5.98 -16.74 1.93
N ARG A 40 -6.58 -15.82 2.70
CA ARG A 40 -7.52 -14.83 2.14
C ARG A 40 -6.86 -13.89 1.13
N VAL A 41 -5.62 -13.48 1.39
CA VAL A 41 -4.87 -12.59 0.50
C VAL A 41 -4.44 -13.31 -0.78
N THR A 42 -4.21 -14.63 -0.72
CA THR A 42 -3.81 -15.40 -1.91
C THR A 42 -4.84 -15.39 -3.04
N ALA A 43 -6.14 -15.18 -2.74
CA ALA A 43 -7.20 -15.16 -3.74
C ALA A 43 -7.14 -13.92 -4.67
N THR A 44 -6.53 -12.83 -4.20
CA THR A 44 -6.37 -11.57 -4.95
C THR A 44 -4.91 -11.34 -5.35
N LEU A 45 -4.02 -12.29 -5.10
CA LEU A 45 -2.61 -12.17 -5.43
C LEU A 45 -2.42 -12.16 -6.95
N ASP A 46 -1.44 -11.41 -7.45
CA ASP A 46 -1.12 -11.24 -8.87
C ASP A 46 -2.24 -10.59 -9.71
N ARG A 47 -3.23 -9.95 -9.06
CA ARG A 47 -4.27 -9.16 -9.74
C ARG A 47 -4.01 -7.67 -9.52
N ASP A 48 -3.76 -6.97 -10.62
CA ASP A 48 -3.70 -5.52 -10.64
C ASP A 48 -5.11 -4.94 -10.81
N PHE A 49 -5.57 -4.21 -9.80
CA PHE A 49 -6.82 -3.48 -9.84
C PHE A 49 -6.56 -2.09 -10.38
N GLU A 50 -6.83 -1.87 -11.67
CA GLU A 50 -6.82 -0.55 -12.27
C GLU A 50 -8.21 0.08 -12.12
N GLU A 51 -8.34 0.97 -11.14
CA GLU A 51 -9.59 1.68 -10.84
C GLU A 51 -9.47 3.16 -11.20
N SER A 52 -10.47 3.69 -11.91
CA SER A 52 -10.50 5.11 -12.33
C SER A 52 -11.33 5.96 -11.37
N ASN A 53 -10.80 7.13 -11.01
CA ASN A 53 -11.51 8.15 -10.22
C ASN A 53 -12.22 9.23 -11.06
N GLU A 54 -12.26 9.06 -12.38
CA GLU A 54 -12.80 10.05 -13.31
C GLU A 54 -14.28 10.36 -13.07
N LYS A 55 -15.10 9.32 -12.82
CA LYS A 55 -16.53 9.49 -12.55
C LYS A 55 -16.77 10.37 -11.32
N ALA A 56 -15.99 10.19 -10.26
CA ALA A 56 -16.10 11.00 -9.05
C ALA A 56 -15.69 12.46 -9.30
N LYS A 57 -14.63 12.69 -10.09
CA LYS A 57 -14.22 14.04 -10.51
C LYS A 57 -15.30 14.73 -11.35
N GLN A 58 -15.92 14.00 -12.29
CA GLN A 58 -16.91 14.57 -13.22
C GLN A 58 -18.24 14.90 -12.54
N ILE A 59 -18.76 13.94 -11.77
CA ILE A 59 -20.10 14.03 -11.16
C ILE A 59 -20.05 14.82 -9.86
N LEU A 60 -19.14 14.47 -8.95
CA LEU A 60 -19.07 15.06 -7.62
C LEU A 60 -18.21 16.34 -7.57
N LYS A 61 -17.58 16.72 -8.70
CA LYS A 61 -16.57 17.78 -8.77
C LYS A 61 -15.45 17.59 -7.73
N TRP A 62 -15.19 16.34 -7.38
CA TRP A 62 -14.22 16.00 -6.35
C TRP A 62 -12.80 16.26 -6.86
N GLN A 63 -12.00 16.92 -6.05
CA GLN A 63 -10.59 17.20 -6.31
C GLN A 63 -9.73 16.35 -5.35
N PRO A 64 -9.35 15.11 -5.75
CA PRO A 64 -8.52 14.27 -4.89
C PRO A 64 -7.13 14.89 -4.76
N ARG A 65 -6.57 14.81 -3.56
CA ARG A 65 -5.18 15.18 -3.31
C ARG A 65 -4.21 14.31 -4.13
N PRO A 66 -3.00 14.82 -4.46
CA PRO A 66 -1.97 14.04 -5.12
C PRO A 66 -1.66 12.75 -4.35
N LEU A 67 -1.40 11.66 -5.09
CA LEU A 67 -1.16 10.32 -4.52
C LEU A 67 -0.03 10.34 -3.48
N LYS A 68 1.08 11.02 -3.78
CA LYS A 68 2.22 11.17 -2.86
C LYS A 68 1.78 11.81 -1.53
N GLU A 69 1.04 12.91 -1.58
CA GLU A 69 0.56 13.60 -0.37
C GLU A 69 -0.37 12.71 0.44
N ALA A 70 -1.27 11.98 -0.22
CA ALA A 70 -2.18 11.06 0.46
C ALA A 70 -1.43 9.94 1.21
N ILE A 71 -0.41 9.35 0.58
CA ILE A 71 0.41 8.29 1.17
C ILE A 71 1.18 8.81 2.39
N LEU A 72 1.81 9.99 2.28
CA LEU A 72 2.56 10.57 3.38
C LEU A 72 1.67 10.97 4.54
N ALA A 73 0.51 11.59 4.26
CA ALA A 73 -0.45 11.95 5.31
C ALA A 73 -0.95 10.72 6.08
N MET A 74 -1.20 9.60 5.37
CA MET A 74 -1.57 8.33 6.02
C MET A 74 -0.43 7.76 6.86
N ALA A 75 0.81 7.80 6.36
CA ALA A 75 1.98 7.32 7.09
C ALA A 75 2.21 8.13 8.38
N GLU A 76 2.14 9.47 8.32
CA GLU A 76 2.22 10.32 9.52
C GLU A 76 1.12 9.97 10.51
N SER A 77 -0.13 9.82 10.05
CA SER A 77 -1.26 9.47 10.92
C SER A 77 -1.03 8.15 11.66
N LEU A 78 -0.46 7.13 11.00
CA LEU A 78 -0.14 5.85 11.63
C LEU A 78 0.97 5.97 12.68
N ILE A 79 1.97 6.82 12.43
CA ILE A 79 3.07 7.11 13.37
C ILE A 79 2.53 7.86 14.59
N GLU A 80 1.72 8.90 14.38
CA GLU A 80 1.12 9.69 15.47
C GLU A 80 0.26 8.84 16.42
N HIS A 81 -0.45 7.84 15.89
CA HIS A 81 -1.27 6.93 16.68
C HIS A 81 -0.50 5.73 17.24
N GLY A 82 0.81 5.62 16.97
CA GLY A 82 1.67 4.56 17.52
C GLY A 82 1.41 3.16 16.96
N PHE A 83 0.87 3.06 15.74
CA PHE A 83 0.71 1.77 15.05
C PHE A 83 2.03 1.25 14.42
N VAL A 84 3.07 2.09 14.38
CA VAL A 84 4.36 1.82 13.73
C VAL A 84 5.52 2.27 14.61
#